data_AF-A0A2T1D995-F1
#
_entry.id   AF-A0A2T1D995-F1
#
_cell.length_a   1.000
_cell.length_b   1.000
_cell.length_c   1.000
_cell.angle_alpha   90.00
_cell.angle_beta   90.00
_cell.angle_gamma   90.00
#
_symmetry.space_group_name_H-M   'P 1'
#
loop_
_entity.id
_entity.type
_entity.pdbx_description
1 polymer ?
#
loop_
_entity_poly.entity_id
_entity_poly.type
_entity_poly.pdbx_seq_one_letter_code
_entity_poly.pdbx_strand_id
1 'polypeptide(L)'
;MRYQMLQNQLDYARSHEEGTCRRVVLRSIFDSIDHLKTGNYKCNFCDVCIPDLQFNNEKATVLQQDAQVDEIPAQLSTLLQGFEQIALQEVLQFAIERGAVAGMFALVTNRLERDPTNLAALFLAGALARERQRETRAFDYLRFGFNEGIKQGLSPDNLLLFYEEGVLLQPKEAFEWLTQVGGYWDTEEGLKFLIQEAAQRFGTDSTHYRVLIVRWLLGRFNEVSDDCAAFKPTIEVIKNGFERLS
;
A
#
# COMPACT_ATOMS: atom_id res chain seq x y z
N MET A 1 -8.54 -21.84 -9.44
CA MET A 1 -9.05 -21.58 -8.06
C MET A 1 -10.07 -22.60 -7.55
N ARG A 2 -11.06 -23.04 -8.34
CA ARG A 2 -12.11 -23.98 -7.86
C ARG A 2 -11.55 -25.33 -7.37
N TYR A 3 -10.62 -25.93 -8.11
CA TYR A 3 -9.97 -27.19 -7.73
C TYR A 3 -9.06 -27.08 -6.49
N GLN A 4 -8.37 -25.94 -6.31
CA GLN A 4 -7.54 -25.72 -5.12
C GLN A 4 -8.39 -25.65 -3.84
N MET A 5 -9.54 -24.96 -3.88
CA MET A 5 -10.46 -24.91 -2.74
C MET A 5 -11.02 -26.29 -2.38
N LEU A 6 -11.37 -27.09 -3.39
CA LEU A 6 -11.80 -28.47 -3.21
C LEU A 6 -10.68 -29.34 -2.62
N GLN A 7 -9.44 -29.18 -3.10
CA GLN A 7 -8.28 -29.89 -2.54
C GLN A 7 -8.05 -29.49 -1.08
N ASN A 8 -8.07 -28.20 -0.75
CA ASN A 8 -7.93 -27.71 0.61
C ASN A 8 -9.02 -28.27 1.55
N GLN A 9 -10.26 -28.41 1.07
CA GLN A 9 -11.35 -29.04 1.84
C GLN A 9 -11.11 -30.54 2.01
N LEU A 10 -10.63 -31.22 0.97
CA LEU A 10 -10.30 -32.65 1.01
C LEU A 10 -9.16 -32.93 1.99
N ASP A 11 -8.09 -32.13 1.94
CA ASP A 11 -6.94 -32.21 2.84
C ASP A 11 -7.37 -31.93 4.29
N TYR A 12 -8.22 -30.92 4.49
CA TYR A 12 -8.82 -30.66 5.80
C TYR A 12 -9.59 -31.87 6.29
N ALA A 13 -10.44 -32.50 5.47
CA ALA A 13 -11.25 -33.66 5.85
C ALA A 13 -10.39 -34.89 6.15
N ARG A 14 -9.33 -35.12 5.36
CA ARG A 14 -8.43 -36.29 5.48
C ARG A 14 -7.33 -36.12 6.52
N SER A 15 -7.16 -34.94 7.12
CA SER A 15 -6.06 -34.72 8.08
C SER A 15 -6.02 -35.71 9.25
N HIS A 16 -7.16 -36.29 9.63
CA HIS A 16 -7.25 -37.34 10.64
C HIS A 16 -6.55 -38.65 10.23
N GLU A 17 -6.58 -39.01 8.94
CA GLU A 17 -5.91 -40.18 8.37
C GLU A 17 -4.38 -40.05 8.51
N GLU A 18 -3.87 -38.83 8.43
CA GLU A 18 -2.45 -38.48 8.55
C GLU A 18 -2.06 -38.11 9.99
N GLY A 19 -3.01 -38.11 10.94
CA GLY A 19 -2.77 -37.67 12.32
C GLY A 19 -2.45 -36.18 12.47
N THR A 20 -2.67 -35.38 11.43
CA THR A 20 -2.38 -33.95 11.38
C THR A 20 -3.50 -33.13 12.03
N CYS A 21 -3.14 -32.26 12.97
CA CYS A 21 -4.06 -31.36 13.65
C CYS A 21 -4.86 -30.51 12.64
N ARG A 22 -6.20 -30.45 12.80
CA ARG A 22 -7.09 -29.66 11.92
C ARG A 22 -6.67 -28.20 11.79
N ARG A 23 -6.20 -27.60 12.89
CA ARG A 23 -5.73 -26.20 12.92
C ARG A 23 -4.48 -25.99 12.09
N VAL A 24 -3.58 -26.98 12.02
CA VAL A 24 -2.38 -26.94 11.17
C VAL A 24 -2.79 -26.93 9.71
N VAL A 25 -3.72 -27.80 9.31
CA VAL A 25 -4.20 -27.82 7.91
C VAL A 25 -4.90 -26.53 7.55
N LEU A 26 -5.82 -26.03 8.39
CA LEU A 26 -6.47 -24.75 8.15
C LEU A 26 -5.47 -23.62 7.98
N ARG A 27 -4.46 -23.53 8.85
CA ARG A 27 -3.46 -22.47 8.75
C ARG A 27 -2.55 -22.64 7.54
N SER A 28 -2.20 -23.85 7.14
CA SER A 28 -1.38 -24.09 5.94
C SER A 28 -2.04 -23.62 4.64
N ILE A 29 -3.37 -23.42 4.66
CA ILE A 29 -4.12 -22.85 3.52
C ILE A 29 -3.90 -21.33 3.41
N PHE A 30 -3.60 -20.66 4.53
CA PHE A 30 -3.46 -19.21 4.60
C PHE A 30 -2.00 -18.76 4.79
N ASP A 31 -1.20 -19.50 5.55
CA ASP A 31 0.15 -19.12 5.94
C ASP A 31 1.19 -20.05 5.30
N SER A 32 2.44 -19.59 5.16
CA SER A 32 3.52 -20.41 4.64
C SER A 32 3.81 -21.61 5.57
N ILE A 33 3.82 -22.81 4.98
CA ILE A 33 3.94 -24.11 5.67
C ILE A 33 5.21 -24.20 6.52
N ASP A 34 6.27 -23.49 6.15
CA ASP A 34 7.58 -23.61 6.79
C ASP A 34 7.60 -23.13 8.25
N HIS A 35 6.67 -22.27 8.67
CA HIS A 35 6.51 -21.87 10.08
C HIS A 35 5.61 -22.81 10.90
N LEU A 36 4.79 -23.63 10.25
CA LEU A 36 3.83 -24.55 10.88
C LEU A 36 4.37 -25.98 11.08
N LYS A 37 5.53 -26.28 10.48
CA LYS A 37 6.22 -27.59 10.51
C LYS A 37 6.91 -27.90 11.86
N THR A 38 6.28 -27.61 12.99
CA THR A 38 6.60 -28.37 14.21
C THR A 38 5.80 -29.68 14.14
N GLY A 39 6.42 -30.75 13.66
CA GLY A 39 5.79 -32.07 13.41
C GLY A 39 5.05 -32.70 14.60
N ASN A 40 5.13 -32.09 15.80
CA ASN A 40 4.49 -32.56 17.02
C ASN A 40 3.42 -31.59 17.57
N TYR A 41 3.07 -30.50 16.88
CA TYR A 41 2.07 -29.58 17.42
C TYR A 41 0.67 -30.21 17.43
N LYS A 42 0.04 -30.14 18.61
CA LYS A 42 -1.35 -30.53 18.85
C LYS A 42 -2.05 -29.36 19.53
N CYS A 43 -3.16 -28.90 18.96
CA CYS A 43 -3.92 -27.80 19.54
C CYS A 43 -4.71 -28.22 20.79
N ASN A 44 -4.83 -29.54 21.06
CA ASN A 44 -5.64 -30.12 22.13
C ASN A 44 -7.11 -29.66 22.12
N PHE A 45 -7.62 -29.28 20.95
CA PHE A 45 -8.93 -28.63 20.78
C PHE A 45 -9.56 -28.94 19.41
N CYS A 46 -9.24 -30.10 18.83
CA CYS A 46 -9.91 -30.63 17.65
C CYS A 46 -10.02 -32.15 17.76
N ASP A 47 -10.91 -32.74 16.98
CA ASP A 47 -11.16 -34.18 16.88
C ASP A 47 -9.90 -35.00 16.59
N VAL A 48 -8.94 -34.46 15.82
CA VAL A 48 -7.68 -35.17 15.55
C VAL A 48 -6.70 -35.13 16.72
N CYS A 49 -6.75 -34.09 17.55
CA CYS A 49 -5.89 -33.99 18.74
C CYS A 49 -6.50 -34.69 19.96
N ILE A 50 -7.83 -34.63 20.09
CA ILE A 50 -8.61 -35.16 21.21
C ILE A 50 -9.83 -35.89 20.61
N PRO A 51 -9.71 -37.18 20.25
CA PRO A 51 -10.75 -37.92 19.51
C PRO A 51 -12.06 -38.13 20.27
N ASP A 52 -12.01 -38.15 21.60
CA ASP A 52 -13.19 -38.25 22.46
C ASP A 52 -13.89 -36.90 22.67
N LEU A 53 -13.33 -35.81 22.13
CA LEU A 53 -13.79 -34.43 22.28
C LEU A 53 -13.91 -33.96 23.73
N GLN A 54 -13.25 -34.65 24.67
CA GLN A 54 -13.18 -34.25 26.08
C GLN A 54 -12.02 -33.27 26.27
N PHE A 55 -12.27 -31.99 25.97
CA PHE A 55 -11.26 -30.95 26.07
C PHE A 55 -10.95 -30.60 27.54
N ASN A 56 -9.73 -30.90 27.98
CA ASN A 56 -9.25 -30.58 29.33
C ASN A 56 -8.77 -29.13 29.48
N ASN A 57 -8.62 -28.42 28.36
CA ASN A 57 -8.22 -27.02 28.34
C ASN A 57 -9.44 -26.15 28.06
N GLU A 58 -9.49 -24.93 28.61
CA GLU A 58 -10.53 -23.94 28.26
C GLU A 58 -10.33 -23.36 26.84
N LYS A 59 -9.11 -23.46 26.31
CA LYS A 59 -8.73 -22.93 25.00
C LYS A 59 -7.71 -23.81 24.30
N ALA A 60 -7.64 -23.69 22.97
CA ALA A 60 -6.64 -24.38 22.18
C ALA A 60 -5.22 -23.98 22.60
N THR A 61 -4.31 -24.95 22.64
CA THR A 61 -2.88 -24.69 22.75
C THR A 61 -2.43 -23.95 21.51
N VAL A 62 -1.81 -22.78 21.66
CA VAL A 62 -1.29 -21.96 20.55
C VAL A 62 0.24 -22.05 20.61
N LEU A 63 0.93 -22.22 19.47
CA LEU A 63 2.40 -22.17 19.45
C LEU A 63 2.84 -20.78 19.94
N GLN A 64 3.96 -20.67 20.66
CA GLN A 64 4.41 -19.35 21.15
C GLN A 64 4.65 -18.33 20.02
N GLN A 65 5.11 -18.79 18.86
CA GLN A 65 5.22 -17.95 17.65
C GLN A 65 3.85 -17.49 17.14
N ASP A 66 2.80 -18.27 17.37
CA ASP A 66 1.42 -17.97 16.99
C ASP A 66 0.69 -17.10 18.02
N ALA A 67 1.04 -17.20 19.30
CA ALA A 67 0.48 -16.37 20.36
C ALA A 67 0.81 -14.88 20.12
N GLN A 68 1.99 -14.59 19.54
CA GLN A 68 2.37 -13.25 19.08
C GLN A 68 1.58 -12.80 17.83
N VAL A 69 1.08 -13.74 17.02
CA VAL A 69 0.26 -13.45 15.84
C VAL A 69 -1.19 -13.16 16.23
N ASP A 70 -1.71 -13.80 17.28
CA ASP A 70 -3.05 -13.55 17.83
C ASP A 70 -3.17 -12.20 18.59
N GLU A 71 -2.08 -11.53 18.93
CA GLU A 71 -2.08 -10.14 19.43
C GLU A 71 -2.28 -9.11 18.31
N ILE A 72 -2.00 -9.49 17.06
CA ILE A 72 -2.08 -8.60 15.90
C ILE A 72 -3.51 -8.16 15.57
N PRO A 73 -4.56 -9.01 15.61
CA PRO A 73 -5.94 -8.55 15.36
C PRO A 73 -6.38 -7.42 16.29
N ALA A 74 -5.92 -7.43 17.55
CA ALA A 74 -6.24 -6.39 18.53
C ALA A 74 -5.52 -5.08 18.18
N GLN A 75 -4.23 -5.13 17.84
CA GLN A 75 -3.46 -3.97 17.42
C GLN A 75 -3.89 -3.43 16.05
N LEU A 76 -4.23 -4.33 15.12
CA LEU A 76 -4.73 -4.02 13.79
C LEU A 76 -6.05 -3.26 13.88
N SER A 77 -6.95 -3.63 14.79
CA SER A 77 -8.22 -2.92 14.97
C SER A 77 -8.04 -1.46 15.40
N THR A 78 -7.00 -1.16 16.19
CA THR A 78 -6.62 0.20 16.57
C THR A 78 -5.93 0.92 15.41
N LEU A 79 -4.98 0.25 14.76
CA LEU A 79 -4.21 0.79 13.65
C LEU A 79 -5.10 1.15 12.44
N LEU A 80 -6.17 0.41 12.20
CA LEU A 80 -7.15 0.68 11.15
C LEU A 80 -8.11 1.84 11.47
N GLN A 81 -8.04 2.45 12.66
CA GLN A 81 -8.84 3.65 13.00
C GLN A 81 -8.21 4.94 12.47
N GLY A 82 -6.91 4.94 12.20
CA GLY A 82 -6.17 6.08 11.68
C GLY A 82 -5.30 5.69 10.49
N PHE A 83 -4.50 6.64 10.01
CA PHE A 83 -3.48 6.39 9.00
C PHE A 83 -2.13 6.84 9.55
N GLU A 84 -1.38 5.88 10.10
CA GLU A 84 -0.04 6.11 10.64
C GLU A 84 1.00 5.36 9.81
N GLN A 85 1.77 6.09 9.01
CA GLN A 85 2.73 5.56 8.04
C GLN A 85 3.67 4.51 8.63
N ILE A 86 4.37 4.85 9.72
CA ILE A 86 5.40 3.99 10.32
C ILE A 86 4.76 2.70 10.82
N ALA A 87 3.64 2.81 11.53
CA ALA A 87 2.93 1.66 12.08
C ALA A 87 2.41 0.72 10.97
N LEU A 88 1.91 1.27 9.87
CA LEU A 88 1.45 0.49 8.71
C LEU A 88 2.59 -0.31 8.06
N GLN A 89 3.76 0.31 7.90
CA GLN A 89 4.95 -0.35 7.35
C GLN A 89 5.48 -1.43 8.31
N GLU A 90 5.52 -1.16 9.62
CA GLU A 90 5.93 -2.13 10.63
C GLU A 90 5.03 -3.37 10.64
N VAL A 91 3.71 -3.19 10.57
CA VAL A 91 2.76 -4.31 10.51
C VAL A 91 2.89 -5.10 9.22
N LEU A 92 3.11 -4.43 8.08
CA LEU A 92 3.36 -5.10 6.81
C LEU A 92 4.63 -5.95 6.88
N GLN A 93 5.74 -5.37 7.35
CA GLN A 93 7.02 -6.06 7.47
C GLN A 93 6.91 -7.26 8.42
N PHE A 94 6.26 -7.07 9.56
CA PHE A 94 5.99 -8.14 10.51
C PHE A 94 5.21 -9.29 9.85
N ALA A 95 4.16 -8.98 9.09
CA ALA A 95 3.34 -9.98 8.42
C ALA A 95 4.15 -10.79 7.40
N ILE A 96 5.07 -10.14 6.68
CA ILE A 96 5.99 -10.79 5.73
C ILE A 96 6.97 -11.70 6.47
N GLU A 97 7.68 -11.17 7.47
CA GLU A 97 8.72 -11.89 8.22
C GLU A 97 8.19 -13.13 8.96
N ARG A 98 6.93 -13.06 9.42
CA ARG A 98 6.27 -14.17 10.12
C ARG A 98 5.44 -15.08 9.22
N GLY A 99 5.41 -14.82 7.91
CA GLY A 99 4.64 -15.63 6.96
C GLY A 99 3.12 -15.55 7.14
N ALA A 100 2.62 -14.49 7.79
CA ALA A 100 1.20 -14.27 8.10
C ALA A 100 0.46 -13.44 7.03
N VAL A 101 1.05 -13.31 5.85
CA VAL A 101 0.57 -12.41 4.77
C VAL A 101 -0.88 -12.68 4.38
N ALA A 102 -1.30 -13.94 4.20
CA ALA A 102 -2.68 -14.19 3.77
C ALA A 102 -3.70 -14.08 4.91
N GLY A 103 -3.34 -14.43 6.14
CA GLY A 103 -4.16 -14.17 7.32
C GLY A 103 -4.41 -12.68 7.50
N MET A 104 -3.36 -11.87 7.45
CA MET A 104 -3.46 -10.41 7.51
C MET A 104 -4.27 -9.83 6.36
N PHE A 105 -4.06 -10.32 5.14
CA PHE A 105 -4.86 -9.91 3.99
C PHE A 105 -6.35 -10.20 4.19
N ALA A 106 -6.71 -11.37 4.74
CA ALA A 106 -8.10 -11.72 5.01
C ALA A 106 -8.74 -10.79 6.06
N LEU A 107 -8.01 -10.46 7.13
CA LEU A 107 -8.48 -9.53 8.16
C LEU A 107 -8.72 -8.13 7.59
N VAL A 108 -7.74 -7.61 6.85
CA VAL A 108 -7.81 -6.27 6.26
C VAL A 108 -8.92 -6.19 5.21
N THR A 109 -9.09 -7.21 4.37
CA THR A 109 -10.18 -7.23 3.40
C THR A 109 -11.56 -7.36 4.05
N ASN A 110 -11.70 -8.09 5.16
CA ASN A 110 -12.95 -8.09 5.92
C ASN A 110 -13.27 -6.71 6.53
N ARG A 111 -12.26 -5.91 6.89
CA ARG A 111 -12.48 -4.50 7.26
C ARG A 111 -13.04 -3.72 6.07
N LEU A 112 -12.45 -3.86 4.88
CA LEU A 112 -12.92 -3.18 3.66
C LEU A 112 -14.34 -3.56 3.25
N GLU A 113 -14.80 -4.78 3.57
CA GLU A 113 -16.22 -5.15 3.36
C GLU A 113 -17.18 -4.31 4.21
N ARG A 114 -16.75 -3.84 5.38
CA ARG A 114 -17.56 -3.02 6.30
C ARG A 114 -17.34 -1.52 6.10
N ASP A 115 -16.12 -1.15 5.77
CA ASP A 115 -15.64 0.23 5.61
C ASP A 115 -14.73 0.30 4.37
N PRO A 116 -15.32 0.41 3.16
CA PRO A 116 -14.58 0.31 1.91
C PRO A 116 -13.55 1.43 1.68
N THR A 117 -13.74 2.57 2.34
CA THR A 117 -12.91 3.78 2.18
C THR A 117 -11.82 3.90 3.23
N ASN A 118 -11.61 2.86 4.04
CA ASN A 118 -10.60 2.84 5.09
C ASN A 118 -9.18 2.87 4.50
N LEU A 119 -8.49 4.00 4.62
CA LEU A 119 -7.19 4.22 3.96
C LEU A 119 -6.10 3.24 4.42
N ALA A 120 -6.00 3.00 5.72
CA ALA A 120 -5.04 2.05 6.28
C ALA A 120 -5.27 0.63 5.75
N ALA A 121 -6.55 0.22 5.68
CA ALA A 121 -6.91 -1.07 5.14
C ALA A 121 -6.65 -1.17 3.62
N LEU A 122 -6.90 -0.10 2.86
CA LEU A 122 -6.62 -0.07 1.43
C LEU A 122 -5.11 -0.20 1.15
N PHE A 123 -4.28 0.51 1.90
CA PHE A 123 -2.83 0.41 1.80
C PHE A 123 -2.35 -1.03 2.10
N LEU A 124 -2.73 -1.56 3.28
CA LEU A 124 -2.32 -2.91 3.68
C LEU A 124 -2.85 -3.99 2.73
N ALA A 125 -4.09 -3.88 2.25
CA ALA A 125 -4.66 -4.82 1.29
C ALA A 125 -3.87 -4.82 -0.03
N GLY A 126 -3.48 -3.64 -0.50
CA GLY A 126 -2.62 -3.46 -1.66
C GLY A 126 -1.26 -4.14 -1.50
N ALA A 127 -0.52 -3.76 -0.47
CA ALA A 127 0.82 -4.29 -0.20
C ALA A 127 0.82 -5.81 0.05
N LEU A 128 -0.11 -6.31 0.88
CA LEU A 128 -0.23 -7.75 1.15
C LEU A 128 -0.70 -8.53 -0.09
N ALA A 129 -1.50 -7.94 -0.99
CA ALA A 129 -1.86 -8.58 -2.25
C ALA A 129 -0.66 -8.68 -3.21
N ARG A 130 0.24 -7.69 -3.22
CA ARG A 130 1.48 -7.72 -4.00
C ARG A 130 2.37 -8.88 -3.54
N GLU A 131 2.59 -9.03 -2.24
CA GLU A 131 3.36 -10.14 -1.66
C GLU A 131 2.76 -11.52 -2.00
N ARG A 132 1.46 -11.57 -2.27
CA ARG A 132 0.75 -12.78 -2.73
C ARG A 132 0.74 -12.95 -4.24
N GLN A 133 1.52 -12.17 -4.99
CA GLN A 133 1.59 -12.19 -6.46
C GLN A 133 0.23 -11.94 -7.12
N ARG A 134 -0.60 -11.08 -6.52
CA ARG A 134 -1.92 -10.67 -7.05
C ARG A 134 -1.88 -9.23 -7.55
N GLU A 135 -0.98 -8.97 -8.50
CA GLU A 135 -0.58 -7.63 -8.95
C GLU A 135 -1.77 -6.74 -9.34
N THR A 136 -2.71 -7.23 -10.16
CA THR A 136 -3.88 -6.42 -10.57
C THR A 136 -4.72 -5.97 -9.38
N ARG A 137 -5.02 -6.89 -8.45
CA ARG A 137 -5.80 -6.55 -7.25
C ARG A 137 -5.03 -5.64 -6.31
N ALA A 138 -3.72 -5.87 -6.17
CA ALA A 138 -2.85 -5.03 -5.38
C ALA A 138 -2.90 -3.59 -5.89
N PHE A 139 -2.72 -3.43 -7.20
CA PHE A 139 -2.76 -2.13 -7.86
C PHE A 139 -4.13 -1.45 -7.73
N ASP A 140 -5.22 -2.19 -7.86
CA ASP A 140 -6.57 -1.64 -7.69
C ASP A 140 -6.83 -1.11 -6.28
N TYR A 141 -6.39 -1.82 -5.24
CA TYR A 141 -6.51 -1.33 -3.86
C TYR A 141 -5.66 -0.09 -3.63
N LEU A 142 -4.41 -0.08 -4.12
CA LEU A 142 -3.50 1.06 -3.95
C LEU A 142 -4.02 2.30 -4.68
N ARG A 143 -4.47 2.13 -5.93
CA ARG A 143 -5.09 3.20 -6.73
C ARG A 143 -6.33 3.76 -6.06
N PHE A 144 -7.20 2.89 -5.55
CA PHE A 144 -8.41 3.32 -4.86
C PHE A 144 -8.07 4.05 -3.57
N GLY A 145 -7.13 3.53 -2.78
CA GLY A 145 -6.63 4.16 -1.56
C GLY A 145 -6.00 5.52 -1.78
N PHE A 146 -5.19 5.68 -2.82
CA PHE A 146 -4.61 6.98 -3.19
C PHE A 146 -5.70 8.02 -3.50
N ASN A 147 -6.67 7.66 -4.35
CA ASN A 147 -7.76 8.54 -4.73
C ASN A 147 -8.68 8.90 -3.54
N GLU A 148 -9.00 7.93 -2.69
CA GLU A 148 -9.75 8.19 -1.46
C GLU A 148 -8.95 9.03 -0.47
N GLY A 149 -7.63 8.83 -0.39
CA GLY A 149 -6.72 9.64 0.41
C GLY A 149 -6.80 11.12 0.02
N ILE A 150 -6.79 11.42 -1.28
CA ILE A 150 -6.97 12.80 -1.77
C ILE A 150 -8.32 13.37 -1.29
N LYS A 151 -9.42 12.63 -1.46
CA LYS A 151 -10.76 13.08 -1.07
C LYS A 151 -10.89 13.32 0.43
N GLN A 152 -10.20 12.52 1.24
CA GLN A 152 -10.21 12.60 2.70
C GLN A 152 -9.18 13.59 3.25
N GLY A 153 -8.42 14.29 2.40
CA GLY A 153 -7.43 15.29 2.83
C GLY A 153 -6.16 14.69 3.44
N LEU A 154 -5.78 13.48 3.02
CA LEU A 154 -4.53 12.84 3.43
C LEU A 154 -3.33 13.68 2.95
N SER A 155 -2.29 13.79 3.79
CA SER A 155 -1.10 14.57 3.46
C SER A 155 -0.34 13.99 2.26
N PRO A 156 0.43 14.82 1.52
CA PRO A 156 1.26 14.36 0.40
C PRO A 156 2.20 13.21 0.79
N ASP A 157 2.87 13.28 1.94
CA ASP A 157 3.79 12.24 2.42
C ASP A 157 3.08 10.89 2.61
N ASN A 158 1.86 10.92 3.14
CA ASN A 158 1.06 9.71 3.33
C ASN A 158 0.49 9.17 2.00
N LEU A 159 0.21 10.05 1.03
CA LEU A 159 -0.17 9.63 -0.32
C LEU A 159 0.99 8.93 -1.05
N LEU A 160 2.23 9.34 -0.79
CA LEU A 160 3.41 8.71 -1.38
C LEU A 160 3.55 7.24 -1.01
N LEU A 161 3.08 6.78 0.16
CA LEU A 161 3.06 5.34 0.49
C LEU A 161 2.32 4.49 -0.53
N PHE A 162 1.14 4.95 -0.96
CA PHE A 162 0.35 4.23 -1.96
C PHE A 162 1.07 4.23 -3.31
N TYR A 163 1.66 5.37 -3.67
CA TYR A 163 2.44 5.52 -4.89
C TYR A 163 3.68 4.62 -4.90
N GLU A 164 4.43 4.57 -3.80
CA GLU A 164 5.65 3.77 -3.65
C GLU A 164 5.37 2.27 -3.80
N GLU A 165 4.25 1.77 -3.28
CA GLU A 165 3.84 0.39 -3.53
C GLU A 165 3.28 0.21 -4.97
N GLY A 166 2.56 1.20 -5.48
CA GLY A 166 1.97 1.17 -6.83
C GLY A 166 3.01 1.16 -7.94
N VAL A 167 4.10 1.91 -7.78
CA VAL A 167 5.18 2.03 -8.77
C VAL A 167 5.97 0.72 -8.89
N LEU A 168 5.99 -0.12 -7.85
CA LEU A 168 6.58 -1.47 -7.92
C LEU A 168 5.77 -2.41 -8.83
N LEU A 169 4.48 -2.13 -9.02
CA LEU A 169 3.57 -2.93 -9.82
C LEU A 169 3.45 -2.39 -11.25
N GLN A 170 3.02 -1.13 -11.38
CA GLN A 170 2.78 -0.49 -12.67
C GLN A 170 3.36 0.93 -12.66
N PRO A 171 4.66 1.10 -12.96
CA PRO A 171 5.35 2.37 -12.79
C PRO A 171 4.72 3.55 -13.51
N LYS A 172 4.32 3.37 -14.77
CA LYS A 172 3.75 4.44 -15.60
C LYS A 172 2.39 4.90 -15.08
N GLU A 173 1.49 3.95 -14.83
CA GLU A 173 0.13 4.24 -14.36
C GLU A 173 0.14 4.81 -12.93
N ALA A 174 1.04 4.33 -12.06
CA ALA A 174 1.20 4.90 -10.72
C ALA A 174 1.70 6.34 -10.77
N PHE A 175 2.62 6.66 -11.69
CA PHE A 175 3.15 8.01 -11.84
C PHE A 175 2.09 9.03 -12.29
N GLU A 176 1.09 8.59 -13.07
CA GLU A 176 -0.06 9.43 -13.44
C GLU A 176 -0.84 9.93 -12.21
N TRP A 177 -0.78 9.22 -11.08
CA TRP A 177 -1.47 9.63 -9.85
C TRP A 177 -0.89 10.94 -9.27
N LEU A 178 0.41 11.15 -9.44
CA LEU A 178 1.11 12.34 -8.91
C LEU A 178 1.01 13.54 -9.86
N THR A 179 0.72 13.32 -11.14
CA THR A 179 0.80 14.35 -12.19
C THR A 179 -0.53 15.00 -12.55
N GLN A 180 -1.55 14.83 -11.70
CA GLN A 180 -2.87 15.44 -11.91
C GLN A 180 -2.79 16.97 -11.87
N VAL A 181 -3.45 17.61 -12.83
CA VAL A 181 -3.55 19.08 -12.90
C VAL A 181 -4.33 19.60 -11.69
N GLY A 182 -3.78 20.60 -11.00
CA GLY A 182 -4.33 21.13 -9.76
C GLY A 182 -4.20 20.19 -8.55
N GLY A 183 -3.43 19.11 -8.67
CA GLY A 183 -3.12 18.19 -7.57
C GLY A 183 -2.02 18.72 -6.63
N TYR A 184 -1.69 17.94 -5.59
CA TYR A 184 -0.70 18.33 -4.57
C TYR A 184 0.69 18.68 -5.10
N TRP A 185 1.10 18.06 -6.22
CA TRP A 185 2.41 18.29 -6.84
C TRP A 185 2.37 19.25 -8.02
N ASP A 186 1.23 19.92 -8.26
CA ASP A 186 1.12 20.98 -9.27
C ASP A 186 1.59 22.34 -8.73
N THR A 187 2.80 22.36 -8.17
CA THR A 187 3.51 23.55 -7.67
C THR A 187 4.93 23.56 -8.22
N GLU A 188 5.69 24.65 -8.05
CA GLU A 188 7.08 24.70 -8.51
C GLU A 188 7.95 23.63 -7.81
N GLU A 189 7.80 23.50 -6.49
CA GLU A 189 8.46 22.46 -5.68
C GLU A 189 7.99 21.06 -6.07
N GLY A 190 6.69 20.87 -6.26
CA GLY A 190 6.11 19.61 -6.70
C GLY A 190 6.63 19.19 -8.07
N LEU A 191 6.78 20.12 -9.01
CA LEU A 191 7.32 19.84 -10.33
C LEU A 191 8.80 19.45 -10.29
N LYS A 192 9.61 20.06 -9.42
CA LYS A 192 11.01 19.64 -9.19
C LYS A 192 11.08 18.21 -8.68
N PHE A 193 10.22 17.85 -7.72
CA PHE A 193 10.08 16.48 -7.22
C PHE A 193 9.69 15.50 -8.35
N LEU A 194 8.66 15.82 -9.13
CA LEU A 194 8.20 14.99 -10.25
C LEU A 194 9.28 14.77 -11.32
N ILE A 195 10.10 15.79 -11.61
CA ILE A 195 11.23 15.68 -12.55
C ILE A 195 12.27 14.69 -12.03
N GLN A 196 12.64 14.79 -10.74
CA GLN A 196 13.60 13.87 -10.12
C GLN A 196 13.07 12.43 -10.12
N GLU A 197 11.80 12.25 -9.73
CA GLU A 197 11.14 10.95 -9.71
C GLU A 197 11.06 10.35 -11.13
N ALA A 198 10.68 11.13 -12.14
CA ALA A 198 10.64 10.67 -13.53
C ALA A 198 12.03 10.28 -14.06
N ALA A 199 13.07 11.04 -13.70
CA ALA A 199 14.45 10.72 -14.06
C ALA A 199 14.90 9.38 -13.45
N GLN A 200 14.58 9.16 -12.17
CA GLN A 200 14.94 7.95 -11.45
C GLN A 200 14.18 6.72 -11.97
N ARG A 201 12.89 6.85 -12.28
CA ARG A 201 12.04 5.71 -12.66
C ARG A 201 12.08 5.36 -14.13
N PHE A 202 12.19 6.36 -15.00
CA PHE A 202 12.07 6.17 -16.46
C PHE A 202 13.32 6.58 -17.24
N GLY A 203 14.28 7.24 -16.59
CA GLY A 203 15.45 7.84 -17.25
C GLY A 203 15.17 9.21 -17.86
N THR A 204 16.24 9.97 -18.07
CA THR A 204 16.22 11.35 -18.61
C THR A 204 15.80 11.41 -20.08
N ASP A 205 15.87 10.30 -20.81
CA ASP A 205 15.41 10.20 -22.18
C ASP A 205 13.91 9.88 -22.34
N SER A 206 13.22 9.62 -21.23
CA SER A 206 11.80 9.27 -21.25
C SER A 206 10.91 10.46 -21.62
N THR A 207 9.77 10.16 -22.24
CA THR A 207 8.73 11.15 -22.51
C THR A 207 8.24 11.82 -21.24
N HIS A 208 8.06 11.06 -20.15
CA HIS A 208 7.62 11.60 -18.85
C HIS A 208 8.58 12.68 -18.33
N TYR A 209 9.87 12.39 -18.31
CA TYR A 209 10.88 13.37 -17.89
C TYR A 209 10.91 14.60 -18.80
N ARG A 210 10.94 14.40 -20.13
CA ARG A 210 11.02 15.50 -21.09
C ARG A 210 9.81 16.42 -21.04
N VAL A 211 8.60 15.88 -20.89
CA VAL A 211 7.36 16.67 -20.76
C VAL A 211 7.40 17.54 -19.50
N LEU A 212 7.84 16.99 -18.37
CA LEU A 212 7.95 17.75 -17.12
C LEU A 212 9.01 18.85 -17.19
N ILE A 213 10.15 18.60 -17.83
CA ILE A 213 11.18 19.62 -18.08
C ILE A 213 10.64 20.74 -18.96
N VAL A 214 9.94 20.41 -20.06
CA VAL A 214 9.33 21.42 -20.92
C VAL A 214 8.31 22.26 -20.14
N ARG A 215 7.45 21.62 -19.35
CA ARG A 215 6.50 22.31 -18.48
C ARG A 215 7.19 23.26 -17.51
N TRP A 216 8.28 22.83 -16.87
CA TRP A 216 9.06 23.64 -15.95
C TRP A 216 9.71 24.86 -16.63
N LEU A 217 10.33 24.64 -17.81
CA LEU A 217 10.94 25.72 -18.58
C LEU A 217 9.89 26.75 -19.06
N LEU A 218 8.71 26.29 -19.48
CA LEU A 218 7.61 27.17 -19.87
C LEU A 218 7.12 28.03 -18.68
N GLY A 219 7.00 27.44 -17.49
CA GLY A 219 6.66 28.19 -16.28
C GLY A 219 7.64 29.33 -16.02
N ARG A 220 8.95 29.03 -16.04
CA ARG A 220 10.00 30.04 -15.85
C ARG A 220 10.02 31.10 -16.93
N PHE A 221 9.75 30.72 -18.19
CA PHE A 221 9.69 31.68 -19.28
C PHE A 221 8.52 32.65 -19.12
N ASN A 222 7.36 32.15 -18.68
CA ASN A 222 6.19 32.97 -18.40
C ASN A 222 6.47 33.96 -17.26
N GLU A 223 7.10 33.53 -16.16
CA GLU A 223 7.51 34.42 -15.08
C GLU A 223 8.40 35.57 -15.58
N VAL A 224 9.43 35.25 -16.38
CA VAL A 224 10.33 36.27 -16.96
C VAL A 224 9.58 37.21 -17.92
N SER A 225 8.65 36.66 -18.71
CA SER A 225 7.82 37.45 -19.61
C SER A 225 6.92 38.42 -18.85
N ASP A 226 6.29 37.95 -17.77
CA ASP A 226 5.41 38.75 -16.91
C ASP A 226 6.20 39.85 -16.18
N ASP A 227 7.39 39.52 -15.66
CA ASP A 227 8.29 40.51 -15.07
C ASP A 227 8.69 41.58 -16.10
N CYS A 228 9.08 41.17 -17.31
CA CYS A 228 9.41 42.09 -18.39
C CYS A 228 8.21 42.97 -18.80
N ALA A 229 7.00 42.42 -18.83
CA ALA A 229 5.79 43.18 -19.07
C ALA A 229 5.52 44.19 -17.95
N ALA A 230 5.78 43.83 -16.69
CA ALA A 230 5.64 44.71 -15.53
C ALA A 230 6.66 45.87 -15.51
N PHE A 231 7.86 45.69 -16.08
CA PHE A 231 8.87 46.76 -16.19
C PHE A 231 8.62 47.73 -17.34
N LYS A 232 7.86 47.33 -18.36
CA LYS A 232 7.62 48.13 -19.57
C LYS A 232 7.02 49.53 -19.29
N PRO A 233 6.01 49.70 -18.41
CA PRO A 233 5.48 51.02 -18.06
C PRO A 233 6.52 51.92 -17.37
N THR A 234 7.34 51.33 -16.48
CA THR A 234 8.40 52.06 -15.76
C THR A 234 9.47 52.56 -16.71
N ILE A 235 9.86 51.75 -17.70
CA ILE A 235 10.80 52.14 -18.76
C ILE A 235 10.21 53.27 -19.62
N GLU A 236 8.92 53.21 -19.97
CA GLU A 236 8.24 54.29 -20.71
C GLU A 236 8.19 55.61 -19.93
N VAL A 237 7.95 55.56 -18.62
CA VAL A 237 7.99 56.75 -17.74
C VAL A 237 9.38 57.38 -17.72
N ILE A 238 10.43 56.56 -17.57
CA ILE A 238 11.82 57.04 -17.58
C ILE A 238 12.15 57.67 -18.94
N LYS A 239 11.80 57.00 -20.04
CA LYS A 239 12.05 57.49 -21.40
C LYS A 239 11.37 58.83 -21.66
N ASN A 240 10.10 58.95 -21.32
CA ASN A 240 9.34 60.21 -21.43
C ASN A 240 9.93 61.32 -20.54
N GLY A 241 10.54 60.97 -19.40
CA GLY A 241 11.25 61.92 -18.54
C GLY A 241 12.50 62.51 -19.20
N PHE A 242 13.28 61.68 -19.89
CA PHE A 242 14.47 62.14 -20.63
C PHE A 242 14.11 62.96 -21.87
N GLU A 243 13.08 62.57 -22.62
CA GLU A 243 12.61 63.32 -23.80
C GLU A 243 12.05 64.71 -23.47
N ARG A 244 11.63 64.96 -22.22
CA ARG A 244 11.19 66.29 -21.74
C ARG A 244 12.33 67.19 -21.29
N LEU A 245 13.54 66.64 -21.10
CA LEU A 245 14.72 67.37 -20.66
C LEU A 245 15.65 67.77 -21.81
N SER A 246 15.40 67.25 -23.03
CA SER A 246 16.04 67.62 -24.29
C SER A 246 15.23 68.66 -25.05
#